data_AF-A0A351HSH6-F1
#
_entry.id   AF-A0A351HSH6-F1
#
_cell.length_a   1.000
_cell.length_b   1.000
_cell.length_c   1.000
_cell.angle_alpha   90.00
_cell.angle_beta   90.00
_cell.angle_gamma   90.00
#
_symmetry.space_group_name_H-M   'P 1'
#
loop_
_entity.id
_entity.type
_entity.pdbx_description
1 polymer ?
#
loop_
_entity_poly.entity_id
_entity_poly.type
_entity_poly.pdbx_seq_one_letter_code
_entity_poly.pdbx_strand_id
1 'polypeptide(L)'
;MIDILLIALAMSLLYMSIANRIITYLRILVFQGFILFGTIYLSLTNVSTTNLLLIMLETIVFKAIAVPWFMSYIIKRNKITREAEPYLPNFVSLIIVTLIIVSTIILSSSIKDENLDKTYFVVALSTLFTGLYLIVSRKKIITHVVGYLVIENGVFILSLAVGNEMPMLVNLGIMLDIFASVLILGIFFNKIGDVIQDPDVNLLRNLKD
;
A
#
# COMPACT_ATOMS: atom_id res chain seq x y z
N MET A 1 -6.17 -22.26 1.74
CA MET A 1 -7.04 -21.20 1.14
C MET A 1 -6.45 -19.81 1.36
N ILE A 2 -5.96 -19.51 2.57
CA ILE A 2 -5.22 -18.28 2.89
C ILE A 2 -4.03 -18.06 1.95
N ASP A 3 -3.23 -19.09 1.66
CA ASP A 3 -2.07 -18.98 0.77
C ASP A 3 -2.44 -18.47 -0.62
N ILE A 4 -3.61 -18.85 -1.14
CA ILE A 4 -4.09 -18.39 -2.45
C ILE A 4 -4.33 -16.88 -2.43
N LEU A 5 -4.91 -16.36 -1.34
CA LEU A 5 -5.12 -14.93 -1.15
C LEU A 5 -3.79 -14.18 -1.02
N LEU A 6 -2.84 -14.72 -0.24
CA LEU A 6 -1.52 -14.13 -0.07
C LEU A 6 -0.72 -14.13 -1.39
N ILE A 7 -0.76 -15.22 -2.15
CA ILE A 7 -0.13 -15.30 -3.48
C ILE A 7 -0.81 -14.31 -4.45
N ALA A 8 -2.14 -14.18 -4.42
CA ALA A 8 -2.85 -13.17 -5.22
C ALA A 8 -2.40 -11.74 -4.85
N LEU A 9 -2.14 -11.48 -3.57
CA LEU A 9 -1.56 -10.21 -3.11
C LEU A 9 -0.15 -10.01 -3.67
N ALA A 10 0.72 -11.02 -3.60
CA ALA A 10 2.05 -10.95 -4.21
C ALA A 10 1.99 -10.70 -5.74
N MET A 11 1.08 -11.37 -6.44
CA MET A 11 0.85 -11.15 -7.88
C MET A 11 0.37 -9.71 -8.17
N SER A 12 -0.44 -9.13 -7.29
CA SER A 12 -0.88 -7.75 -7.43
C SER A 12 0.28 -6.73 -7.33
N LEU A 13 1.35 -7.05 -6.60
CA LEU A 13 2.58 -6.23 -6.55
C LEU A 13 3.29 -6.19 -7.90
N LEU A 14 3.40 -7.34 -8.56
CA LEU A 14 3.96 -7.42 -9.91
C LEU A 14 3.13 -6.59 -10.89
N TYR A 15 1.80 -6.70 -10.83
CA TYR A 15 0.91 -5.90 -11.66
C TYR A 15 1.02 -4.39 -11.38
N MET A 16 1.23 -4.02 -10.11
CA MET A 16 1.44 -2.63 -9.71
C MET A 16 2.77 -2.05 -10.23
N SER A 17 3.81 -2.87 -10.38
CA SER A 17 5.12 -2.43 -10.87
C SER A 17 5.09 -1.99 -12.35
N ILE A 18 4.23 -2.62 -13.15
CA ILE A 18 4.04 -2.31 -14.58
C ILE A 18 2.95 -1.28 -14.85
N ALA A 19 2.22 -0.83 -13.82
CA ALA A 19 1.14 0.12 -13.97
C ALA A 19 1.67 1.52 -14.36
N ASN A 20 1.03 2.13 -15.36
CA ASN A 20 1.38 3.48 -15.82
C ASN A 20 0.37 4.56 -15.43
N ARG A 21 -0.86 4.15 -15.10
CA ARG A 21 -1.96 5.08 -14.82
C ARG A 21 -2.22 5.10 -13.34
N ILE A 22 -2.36 6.30 -12.77
CA ILE A 22 -2.65 6.49 -11.34
C ILE A 22 -3.93 5.75 -10.94
N ILE A 23 -4.96 5.76 -11.80
CA ILE A 23 -6.22 5.05 -11.53
C ILE A 23 -6.04 3.52 -11.41
N THR A 24 -5.04 2.96 -12.10
CA THR A 24 -4.74 1.53 -12.02
C THR A 24 -4.21 1.19 -10.63
N TYR A 25 -3.31 2.01 -10.08
CA TYR A 25 -2.84 1.85 -8.70
C TYR A 25 -4.00 1.84 -7.70
N LEU A 26 -4.94 2.78 -7.82
CA LEU A 26 -6.10 2.84 -6.93
C LEU A 26 -6.99 1.60 -7.05
N ARG A 27 -7.22 1.09 -8.26
CA ARG A 27 -7.98 -0.16 -8.46
C ARG A 27 -7.28 -1.38 -7.84
N ILE A 28 -5.95 -1.43 -7.94
CA ILE A 28 -5.17 -2.50 -7.32
C ILE A 28 -5.27 -2.41 -5.80
N LEU A 29 -5.20 -1.21 -5.22
CA LEU A 29 -5.39 -1.02 -3.78
C LEU A 29 -6.77 -1.47 -3.29
N VAL A 30 -7.84 -1.14 -4.03
CA VAL A 30 -9.20 -1.64 -3.73
C VAL A 30 -9.20 -3.18 -3.74
N PHE A 31 -8.61 -3.78 -4.78
CA PHE A 31 -8.53 -5.24 -4.91
C PHE A 31 -7.72 -5.89 -3.77
N GLN A 32 -6.58 -5.30 -3.40
CA GLN A 32 -5.79 -5.72 -2.24
C GLN A 32 -6.58 -5.62 -0.94
N GLY A 33 -7.37 -4.57 -0.75
CA GLY A 33 -8.24 -4.40 0.42
C GLY A 33 -9.26 -5.55 0.56
N PHE A 34 -9.89 -5.97 -0.54
CA PHE A 34 -10.79 -7.13 -0.53
C PHE A 34 -10.06 -8.46 -0.27
N ILE A 35 -8.84 -8.63 -0.81
CA ILE A 35 -8.01 -9.79 -0.51
C ILE A 35 -7.69 -9.83 0.99
N LEU A 36 -7.23 -8.71 1.55
CA LEU A 36 -6.89 -8.60 2.98
C LEU A 36 -8.10 -8.88 3.86
N PHE A 37 -9.28 -8.39 3.51
CA PHE A 37 -10.53 -8.72 4.20
C PHE A 37 -10.78 -10.24 4.24
N GLY A 38 -10.62 -10.92 3.10
CA GLY A 38 -10.73 -12.38 3.03
C GLY A 38 -9.67 -13.08 3.89
N THR A 39 -8.43 -12.57 3.88
CA THR A 39 -7.33 -13.11 4.70
C THR A 39 -7.61 -12.97 6.19
N ILE A 40 -8.10 -11.81 6.65
CA ILE A 40 -8.47 -11.56 8.05
C ILE A 40 -9.52 -12.57 8.51
N TYR A 41 -10.60 -12.71 7.73
CA TYR A 41 -11.71 -13.61 8.07
C TYR A 41 -11.27 -15.06 8.23
N LEU A 42 -10.33 -15.51 7.41
CA LEU A 42 -9.83 -16.89 7.45
C LEU A 42 -8.72 -17.11 8.49
N SER A 43 -7.97 -16.07 8.85
CA SER A 43 -6.75 -16.16 9.65
C SER A 43 -6.99 -16.04 11.16
N LEU A 44 -7.85 -15.11 11.58
CA LEU A 44 -8.04 -14.72 12.99
C LEU A 44 -9.21 -15.48 13.63
N THR A 45 -9.00 -16.77 13.91
CA THR A 45 -10.05 -17.63 14.51
C THR A 45 -10.11 -17.54 16.05
N ASN A 46 -9.01 -17.18 16.70
CA ASN A 46 -8.91 -17.15 18.17
C ASN A 46 -9.20 -15.78 18.80
N VAL A 47 -9.53 -14.77 17.99
CA VAL A 47 -9.78 -13.40 18.43
C VAL A 47 -11.27 -13.21 18.75
N SER A 48 -11.58 -12.36 19.73
CA SER A 48 -12.98 -12.07 20.08
C SER A 48 -13.75 -11.56 18.86
N THR A 49 -15.02 -11.97 18.75
CA THR A 49 -15.87 -11.60 17.61
C THR A 49 -15.93 -10.09 17.39
N THR A 50 -15.96 -9.32 18.48
CA THR A 50 -15.96 -7.85 18.44
C THR A 50 -14.66 -7.31 17.86
N ASN A 51 -13.51 -7.84 18.28
CA ASN A 51 -12.22 -7.41 17.74
C ASN A 51 -12.14 -7.78 16.26
N LEU A 52 -12.40 -9.04 15.89
CA LEU A 52 -12.39 -9.48 14.50
C LEU A 52 -13.25 -8.58 13.60
N LEU A 53 -14.47 -8.27 14.03
CA LEU A 53 -15.38 -7.38 13.30
C LEU A 53 -14.82 -5.96 13.16
N LEU A 54 -14.16 -5.43 14.20
CA LEU A 54 -13.48 -4.13 14.13
C LEU A 54 -12.34 -4.14 13.11
N ILE A 55 -11.49 -5.18 13.11
CA ILE A 55 -10.39 -5.34 12.14
C ILE A 55 -10.94 -5.39 10.71
N MET A 56 -11.94 -6.24 10.49
CA MET A 56 -12.56 -6.42 9.18
C MET A 56 -13.23 -5.15 8.67
N LEU A 57 -13.95 -4.43 9.54
CA LEU A 57 -14.59 -3.17 9.19
C LEU A 57 -13.56 -2.09 8.87
N GLU A 58 -12.51 -1.97 9.69
CA GLU A 58 -11.42 -1.04 9.44
C GLU A 58 -10.84 -1.27 8.04
N THR A 59 -10.49 -2.52 7.72
CA THR A 59 -9.82 -2.84 6.46
C THR A 59 -10.69 -2.55 5.24
N ILE A 60 -12.00 -2.86 5.28
CA ILE A 60 -12.89 -2.51 4.17
C ILE A 60 -13.12 -1.00 4.11
N VAL A 61 -13.50 -0.38 5.22
CA VAL A 61 -13.97 1.01 5.23
C VAL A 61 -12.81 1.94 4.90
N PHE A 62 -11.65 1.76 5.53
CA PHE A 62 -10.50 2.61 5.28
C PHE A 62 -9.78 2.24 3.98
N LYS A 63 -9.33 0.99 3.82
CA LYS A 63 -8.42 0.62 2.71
C LYS A 63 -9.13 0.39 1.39
N ALA A 64 -10.31 -0.26 1.39
CA ALA A 64 -11.00 -0.57 0.14
C ALA A 64 -11.92 0.57 -0.36
N ILE A 65 -12.41 1.42 0.55
CA ILE A 65 -13.39 2.47 0.22
C ILE A 65 -12.83 3.87 0.42
N ALA A 66 -12.53 4.28 1.66
CA ALA A 66 -12.22 5.66 1.99
C ALA A 66 -10.96 6.17 1.28
N VAL A 67 -9.86 5.41 1.38
CA VAL A 67 -8.57 5.77 0.77
C VAL A 67 -8.68 5.89 -0.76
N PRO A 68 -9.16 4.89 -1.52
CA PRO A 68 -9.29 4.98 -2.97
C PRO A 68 -10.26 6.08 -3.42
N TRP A 69 -11.36 6.28 -2.68
CA TRP A 69 -12.33 7.34 -2.96
C TRP A 69 -11.72 8.73 -2.76
N PHE A 70 -11.06 8.96 -1.63
CA PHE A 70 -10.40 10.22 -1.32
C PHE A 70 -9.28 10.55 -2.31
N MET A 71 -8.46 9.57 -2.65
CA MET A 71 -7.43 9.74 -3.67
C MET A 71 -8.03 10.06 -5.04
N SER A 72 -9.11 9.38 -5.43
CA SER A 72 -9.83 9.67 -6.68
C SER A 72 -10.43 11.08 -6.69
N TYR A 73 -10.97 11.54 -5.56
CA TYR A 73 -11.50 12.88 -5.39
C TYR A 73 -10.39 13.94 -5.59
N ILE A 74 -9.25 13.75 -4.95
CA ILE A 74 -8.10 14.64 -5.07
C ILE A 74 -7.56 14.69 -6.50
N ILE A 75 -7.41 13.55 -7.17
CA ILE A 75 -6.91 13.50 -8.55
C ILE A 75 -7.82 14.32 -9.48
N LYS A 76 -9.15 14.17 -9.33
CA LYS A 76 -10.12 14.91 -10.13
C LYS A 76 -10.13 16.41 -9.81
N ARG A 77 -10.13 16.76 -8.52
CA ARG A 77 -10.18 18.16 -8.06
C ARG A 77 -8.98 18.96 -8.56
N ASN A 78 -7.80 18.35 -8.55
CA ASN A 78 -6.53 19.04 -8.83
C ASN A 78 -6.00 18.81 -10.25
N LYS A 79 -6.82 18.22 -11.13
CA LYS A 79 -6.49 17.95 -12.54
C LYS A 79 -5.13 17.29 -12.73
N ILE A 80 -4.76 16.40 -11.81
CA ILE A 80 -3.46 15.72 -11.83
C ILE A 80 -3.38 14.88 -13.11
N THR A 81 -2.27 14.99 -13.83
CA THR A 81 -2.04 14.23 -15.05
C THR A 81 -2.12 12.73 -14.75
N ARG A 82 -2.82 11.99 -15.62
CA ARG A 82 -3.23 10.59 -15.37
C ARG A 82 -2.09 9.58 -15.30
N GLU A 83 -0.90 9.97 -15.75
CA GLU A 83 0.28 9.12 -15.81
C GLU A 83 1.06 9.15 -14.49
N ALA A 84 1.66 8.03 -14.10
CA ALA A 84 2.42 7.91 -12.87
C ALA A 84 3.87 8.42 -12.98
N GLU A 85 4.34 8.72 -14.19
CA GLU A 85 5.70 9.22 -14.51
C GLU A 85 6.81 8.48 -13.73
N PRO A 86 7.11 7.22 -14.12
CA PRO A 86 8.24 6.47 -13.56
C PRO A 86 9.60 7.16 -13.81
N TYR A 87 10.56 7.04 -12.88
CA TYR A 87 11.97 7.31 -13.17
C TYR A 87 12.62 6.21 -14.02
N LEU A 88 12.16 4.96 -13.84
CA LEU A 88 12.70 3.77 -14.50
C LEU A 88 11.65 3.14 -15.44
N PRO A 89 12.06 2.52 -16.56
CA PRO A 89 11.13 1.77 -17.39
C PRO A 89 10.35 0.71 -16.60
N ASN A 90 9.09 0.48 -16.96
CA ASN A 90 8.24 -0.50 -16.28
C ASN A 90 8.81 -1.91 -16.29
N PHE A 91 9.53 -2.27 -17.34
CA PHE A 91 10.21 -3.56 -17.41
C PHE A 91 11.29 -3.70 -16.33
N VAL A 92 12.07 -2.65 -16.08
CA VAL A 92 13.05 -2.62 -14.98
C VAL A 92 12.34 -2.67 -13.63
N SER A 93 11.21 -1.97 -13.50
CA SER A 93 10.37 -2.03 -12.29
C SER A 93 9.90 -3.45 -11.99
N LEU A 94 9.46 -4.19 -13.02
CA LEU A 94 9.02 -5.57 -12.90
C LEU A 94 10.16 -6.49 -12.44
N ILE A 95 11.36 -6.33 -13.00
CA ILE A 95 12.54 -7.11 -12.60
C ILE A 95 12.88 -6.83 -11.13
N ILE A 96 12.88 -5.57 -10.71
CA ILE A 96 13.19 -5.19 -9.32
C ILE A 96 12.17 -5.79 -8.36
N VAL A 97 10.87 -5.68 -8.64
CA VAL A 97 9.83 -6.26 -7.76
C VAL A 97 9.91 -7.79 -7.75
N THR A 98 10.22 -8.42 -8.88
CA THR A 98 10.46 -9.87 -8.94
C THR A 98 11.66 -10.26 -8.08
N LEU A 99 12.76 -9.51 -8.17
CA LEU A 99 13.95 -9.73 -7.35
C LEU A 99 13.64 -9.59 -5.86
N ILE A 100 12.87 -8.55 -5.48
CA ILE A 100 12.39 -8.36 -4.11
C ILE A 100 11.66 -9.62 -3.63
N ILE A 101 10.68 -10.12 -4.39
CA ILE A 101 9.91 -11.32 -4.01
C ILE A 101 10.84 -12.53 -3.85
N VAL A 102 11.72 -12.80 -4.82
CA VAL A 102 12.67 -13.91 -4.75
C VAL A 102 13.60 -13.78 -3.54
N SER A 103 14.13 -12.59 -3.28
CA SER A 103 14.98 -12.32 -2.11
C SER A 103 14.24 -12.58 -0.80
N THR A 104 12.97 -12.18 -0.69
CA THR A 104 12.19 -12.47 0.54
C THR A 104 11.89 -13.97 0.72
N ILE A 105 11.72 -14.74 -0.35
CA ILE A 105 11.60 -16.21 -0.29
C ILE A 105 12.89 -16.82 0.27
N ILE A 106 14.04 -16.38 -0.23
CA ILE A 106 15.35 -16.85 0.26
C ILE A 106 15.53 -16.48 1.74
N LEU A 107 15.21 -15.24 2.13
CA LEU A 107 15.28 -14.79 3.52
C LEU A 107 14.35 -15.62 4.43
N SER A 108 13.11 -15.86 4.00
CA SER A 108 12.16 -16.69 4.74
C SER A 108 12.65 -18.13 4.93
N SER A 109 13.33 -18.69 3.93
CA SER A 109 13.91 -20.04 4.03
C SER A 109 15.02 -20.16 5.09
N SER A 110 15.65 -19.05 5.45
CA SER A 110 16.71 -19.00 6.47
C SER A 110 16.17 -18.96 7.90
N ILE A 111 14.88 -18.66 8.07
CA ILE A 111 14.20 -18.65 9.37
C ILE A 111 13.83 -20.10 9.74
N LYS A 112 14.36 -20.57 10.87
CA LYS A 112 14.18 -21.94 11.38
C LYS A 112 13.05 -22.08 12.41
N ASP A 113 12.23 -21.06 12.60
CA ASP A 113 11.08 -21.12 13.50
C ASP A 113 9.92 -21.84 12.81
N GLU A 114 9.40 -22.90 13.44
CA GLU A 114 8.27 -23.69 12.92
C GLU A 114 6.91 -23.01 13.15
N ASN A 115 6.83 -22.05 14.07
CA ASN A 115 5.57 -21.36 14.39
C ASN A 115 5.28 -20.18 13.45
N LEU A 116 6.28 -19.71 12.70
CA LEU A 116 6.11 -18.63 11.74
C LEU A 116 5.66 -19.17 10.38
N ASP A 117 4.47 -18.74 9.96
CA ASP A 117 3.99 -19.00 8.61
C ASP A 117 4.85 -18.24 7.59
N LYS A 118 5.66 -19.00 6.85
CA LYS A 118 6.60 -18.49 5.85
C LYS A 118 5.89 -17.71 4.75
N THR A 119 4.66 -18.08 4.38
CA THR A 119 3.91 -17.42 3.31
C THR A 119 3.57 -15.98 3.71
N TYR A 120 3.10 -15.77 4.94
CA TYR A 120 2.84 -14.42 5.47
C TYR A 120 4.11 -13.57 5.48
N PHE A 121 5.23 -14.12 5.94
CA PHE A 121 6.49 -13.39 6.02
C PHE A 121 6.99 -12.96 4.63
N VAL A 122 6.98 -13.87 3.66
CA VAL A 122 7.36 -13.59 2.27
C VAL A 122 6.50 -12.47 1.68
N VAL A 123 5.18 -12.60 1.78
CA VAL A 123 4.24 -11.66 1.17
C VAL A 123 4.31 -10.30 1.85
N ALA A 124 4.37 -10.28 3.18
CA ALA A 124 4.46 -9.04 3.93
C ALA A 124 5.74 -8.26 3.63
N LEU A 125 6.89 -8.93 3.65
CA LEU A 125 8.18 -8.28 3.40
C LEU A 125 8.31 -7.86 1.93
N SER A 126 7.82 -8.68 1.00
CA SER A 126 7.72 -8.32 -0.42
C SER A 126 6.89 -7.06 -0.62
N THR A 127 5.75 -6.99 0.06
CA THR A 127 4.82 -5.86 0.00
C THR A 127 5.49 -4.60 0.56
N LEU A 128 6.13 -4.70 1.72
CA LEU A 128 6.85 -3.60 2.36
C LEU A 128 7.96 -3.04 1.46
N PHE A 129 8.85 -3.89 0.95
CA PHE A 129 9.94 -3.46 0.07
C PHE A 129 9.44 -2.95 -1.28
N THR A 130 8.37 -3.52 -1.83
CA THR A 130 7.74 -3.00 -3.05
C THR A 130 7.15 -1.61 -2.82
N GLY A 131 6.51 -1.38 -1.68
CA GLY A 131 6.00 -0.06 -1.31
C GLY A 131 7.12 0.97 -1.19
N LEU A 132 8.22 0.64 -0.52
CA LEU A 132 9.43 1.49 -0.47
C LEU A 132 9.98 1.77 -1.87
N TYR A 133 10.08 0.74 -2.71
CA TYR A 133 10.51 0.90 -4.10
C TYR A 133 9.60 1.86 -4.88
N LEU A 134 8.28 1.78 -4.72
CA LEU A 134 7.34 2.70 -5.36
C LEU A 134 7.50 4.14 -4.88
N ILE A 135 7.82 4.35 -3.60
CA ILE A 135 8.13 5.68 -3.07
C ILE A 135 9.39 6.23 -3.75
N VAL A 136 10.47 5.46 -3.85
CA VAL A 136 11.74 5.95 -4.42
C VAL A 136 11.69 6.11 -5.95
N SER A 137 10.92 5.27 -6.65
CA SER A 137 10.96 5.15 -8.12
C SER A 137 9.98 6.04 -8.89
N ARG A 138 9.10 6.79 -8.21
CA ARG A 138 8.04 7.58 -8.87
C ARG A 138 8.17 9.06 -8.58
N LYS A 139 7.73 9.92 -9.51
CA LYS A 139 7.88 11.38 -9.37
C LYS A 139 6.77 12.04 -8.57
N LYS A 140 5.56 11.46 -8.59
CA LYS A 140 4.37 12.13 -8.08
C LYS A 140 4.14 11.83 -6.61
N ILE A 141 3.74 12.86 -5.88
CA ILE A 141 3.35 12.72 -4.47
C ILE A 141 2.17 11.74 -4.30
N ILE A 142 1.24 11.69 -5.26
CA ILE A 142 0.14 10.71 -5.30
C ILE A 142 0.69 9.27 -5.30
N THR A 143 1.71 8.99 -6.11
CA THR A 143 2.32 7.67 -6.18
C THR A 143 3.14 7.34 -4.94
N HIS A 144 3.70 8.34 -4.24
CA HIS A 144 4.31 8.13 -2.94
C HIS A 144 3.27 7.74 -1.88
N VAL A 145 2.10 8.40 -1.87
CA VAL A 145 0.99 8.01 -0.98
C VAL A 145 0.53 6.59 -1.26
N VAL A 146 0.40 6.21 -2.54
CA VAL A 146 0.12 4.81 -2.92
C VAL A 146 1.20 3.86 -2.41
N GLY A 147 2.48 4.19 -2.60
CA GLY A 147 3.59 3.37 -2.10
C GLY A 147 3.57 3.21 -0.58
N TYR A 148 3.19 4.27 0.14
CA TYR A 148 2.99 4.22 1.58
C TYR A 148 1.83 3.28 2.00
N LEU A 149 0.68 3.36 1.33
CA LEU A 149 -0.46 2.47 1.58
C LEU A 149 -0.08 1.00 1.31
N VAL A 150 0.79 0.75 0.34
CA VAL A 150 1.36 -0.59 0.11
C VAL A 150 2.24 -1.01 1.30
N ILE A 151 3.07 -0.12 1.85
CA ILE A 151 3.85 -0.41 3.07
C ILE A 151 2.93 -0.78 4.24
N GLU A 152 1.87 0.00 4.48
CA GLU A 152 0.85 -0.29 5.51
C GLU A 152 0.25 -1.68 5.32
N ASN A 153 -0.09 -2.07 4.08
CA ASN A 153 -0.56 -3.43 3.79
C ASN A 153 0.47 -4.49 4.16
N GLY A 154 1.76 -4.27 3.89
CA GLY A 154 2.84 -5.18 4.29
C GLY A 154 2.95 -5.32 5.81
N VAL A 155 2.93 -4.21 6.54
CA VAL A 155 2.97 -4.18 8.02
C VAL A 155 1.74 -4.86 8.62
N PHE A 156 0.57 -4.63 8.03
CA PHE A 156 -0.67 -5.27 8.45
C PHE A 156 -0.62 -6.80 8.24
N ILE A 157 -0.06 -7.30 7.14
CA ILE A 157 0.11 -8.76 6.95
C ILE A 157 1.08 -9.35 7.98
N LEU A 158 2.14 -8.63 8.39
CA LEU A 158 3.01 -9.08 9.50
C LEU A 158 2.23 -9.20 10.80
N SER A 159 1.35 -8.25 11.11
CA SER A 159 0.56 -8.32 12.35
C SER A 159 -0.40 -9.50 12.33
N LEU A 160 -0.99 -9.82 11.17
CA LEU A 160 -1.82 -11.02 10.99
C LEU A 160 -1.04 -12.31 11.20
N ALA A 161 0.22 -12.38 10.75
CA ALA A 161 1.07 -13.56 10.86
C ALA A 161 1.25 -14.03 12.32
N VAL A 162 1.33 -13.08 13.25
CA VAL A 162 1.46 -13.34 14.70
C VAL A 162 0.13 -13.15 15.45
N GLY A 163 -0.97 -12.92 14.73
CA GLY A 163 -2.19 -12.38 15.32
C GLY A 163 -2.95 -13.35 16.22
N ASN A 164 -2.79 -14.64 15.98
CA ASN A 164 -3.38 -15.69 16.83
C ASN A 164 -2.62 -15.87 18.15
N GLU A 165 -1.32 -15.60 18.17
CA GLU A 165 -0.46 -15.74 19.37
C GLU A 165 -0.40 -14.45 20.17
N MET A 166 -0.37 -13.30 19.49
CA MET A 166 -0.24 -11.98 20.08
C MET A 166 -1.35 -11.01 19.62
N PRO A 167 -2.62 -11.19 20.07
CA PRO A 167 -3.74 -10.35 19.65
C PRO A 167 -3.54 -8.85 19.95
N MET A 168 -2.79 -8.53 21.01
CA MET A 168 -2.49 -7.14 21.36
C MET A 168 -1.63 -6.44 20.30
N LEU A 169 -0.72 -7.18 19.64
CA LEU A 169 0.13 -6.64 18.57
C LEU A 169 -0.73 -6.28 17.35
N VAL A 170 -1.72 -7.11 17.02
CA VAL A 170 -2.68 -6.83 15.94
C VAL A 170 -3.45 -5.55 16.21
N ASN A 171 -4.01 -5.41 17.41
CA ASN A 171 -4.78 -4.23 17.79
C ASN A 171 -3.92 -2.95 17.71
N LEU A 172 -2.68 -3.00 18.20
CA LEU A 172 -1.74 -1.88 18.09
C LEU A 172 -1.40 -1.56 16.64
N GLY A 173 -1.15 -2.58 15.82
CA GLY A 173 -0.88 -2.43 14.39
C GLY A 173 -2.00 -1.68 13.69
N ILE A 174 -3.25 -2.04 13.98
CA ILE A 174 -4.44 -1.42 13.39
C ILE A 174 -4.63 0.02 13.87
N MET A 175 -4.44 0.28 15.17
CA MET A 175 -4.52 1.66 15.68
C MET A 175 -3.49 2.56 15.02
N LEU A 176 -2.26 2.06 14.83
CA LEU A 176 -1.20 2.78 14.12
C LEU A 176 -1.54 2.99 12.65
N ASP A 177 -2.11 1.98 11.98
CA ASP A 177 -2.55 2.03 10.58
C ASP A 177 -3.63 3.10 10.38
N ILE A 178 -4.70 3.10 11.19
CA ILE A 178 -5.74 4.14 11.15
C ILE A 178 -5.14 5.52 11.39
N PHE A 179 -4.30 5.66 12.42
CA PHE A 179 -3.69 6.94 12.77
C PHE A 179 -2.84 7.49 11.62
N ALA A 180 -1.98 6.66 11.06
CA ALA A 180 -1.12 7.00 9.94
C ALA A 180 -1.91 7.34 8.67
N SER A 181 -2.87 6.50 8.31
CA SER A 181 -3.77 6.71 7.17
C SER A 181 -4.50 8.06 7.27
N VAL A 182 -5.12 8.37 8.43
CA VAL A 182 -5.81 9.65 8.64
C VAL A 182 -4.84 10.83 8.56
N LEU A 183 -3.66 10.72 9.17
CA LEU A 183 -2.64 11.77 9.15
C LEU A 183 -2.17 12.07 7.72
N ILE A 184 -1.91 11.03 6.93
CA ILE A 184 -1.45 11.19 5.56
C ILE A 184 -2.55 11.76 4.68
N LEU A 185 -3.78 11.24 4.77
CA LEU A 185 -4.91 11.80 4.03
C LEU A 185 -5.14 13.28 4.40
N GLY A 186 -5.01 13.63 5.69
CA GLY A 186 -5.12 15.00 6.18
C GLY A 186 -4.02 15.94 5.68
N ILE A 187 -2.75 15.52 5.77
CA ILE A 187 -1.63 16.28 5.20
C ILE A 187 -1.81 16.45 3.70
N PHE A 188 -2.24 15.38 3.02
CA PHE A 188 -2.42 15.40 1.58
C PHE A 188 -3.58 16.30 1.14
N PHE A 189 -4.65 16.37 1.95
CA PHE A 189 -5.72 17.35 1.76
C PHE A 189 -5.19 18.79 1.77
N ASN A 190 -4.37 19.12 2.77
CA ASN A 190 -3.87 20.47 3.01
C ASN A 190 -2.77 20.87 2.01
N LYS A 191 -1.78 20.00 1.78
CA LYS A 191 -0.61 20.26 0.92
C LYS A 191 -1.00 20.59 -0.52
N ILE A 192 -2.13 20.07 -0.99
CA ILE A 192 -2.59 20.32 -2.36
C ILE A 192 -3.30 21.66 -2.49
N GLY A 193 -3.86 22.20 -1.41
CA GLY A 193 -4.34 23.58 -1.37
C GLY A 193 -3.19 24.59 -1.54
N ASP A 194 -2.05 24.32 -0.92
CA ASP A 194 -0.92 25.25 -0.86
C ASP A 194 -0.06 25.23 -2.15
N VAL A 195 0.15 24.06 -2.78
CA VAL A 195 0.95 23.95 -4.01
C VAL A 195 0.25 24.55 -5.24
N ILE A 196 -1.07 24.74 -5.19
CA ILE A 196 -1.85 25.39 -6.27
C ILE A 196 -1.87 26.92 -6.11
N GLN A 197 -1.49 27.45 -4.93
CA GLN A 197 -1.36 28.89 -4.70
C GLN A 197 -0.02 29.48 -5.16
N ASP A 198 0.83 28.71 -5.83
CA ASP A 198 1.99 29.25 -6.54
C ASP A 198 1.75 29.23 -8.06
N PRO A 199 0.92 30.15 -8.60
CA PRO A 199 0.86 30.40 -10.02
C PRO A 199 2.09 31.23 -10.40
N ASP A 200 3.27 30.64 -10.35
CA ASP A 200 4.51 31.25 -10.81
C ASP A 200 4.58 31.20 -12.35
N VAL A 201 3.57 31.83 -12.98
CA VAL A 201 3.35 31.87 -14.43
C VAL A 201 3.73 33.24 -15.02
N ASN A 202 4.29 34.18 -14.23
CA ASN A 202 4.57 35.54 -14.74
C ASN A 202 5.98 36.10 -14.50
N LEU A 203 6.93 35.38 -13.91
CA LEU A 203 8.24 35.97 -13.59
C LEU A 203 9.36 35.80 -14.64
N LEU A 204 9.11 35.14 -15.78
CA LEU A 204 10.15 34.97 -16.83
C LEU A 204 9.74 35.47 -18.22
N ARG A 205 8.86 36.47 -18.29
CA ARG A 205 8.57 37.22 -19.54
C ARG A 205 9.35 38.54 -19.68
N ASN A 206 10.42 38.71 -18.90
CA ASN A 206 11.25 39.93 -18.88
C ASN A 206 12.73 39.70 -19.26
N LEU A 207 13.07 38.58 -19.91
CA LEU A 207 14.37 38.43 -20.59
C LEU A 207 14.19 38.51 -22.11
N LYS A 208 13.47 39.55 -22.53
CA LYS A 208 13.51 40.02 -23.89
C LYS A 208 13.91 41.49 -23.83
N ASP A 209 15.21 41.69 -23.68
CA ASP A 209 16.03 42.76 -24.23
C ASP A 209 17.50 42.29 -24.22
#